data_AF-W2TXM0-F1
#
_entry.id   AF-W2TXM0-F1
#
_cell.length_a   1.000
_cell.length_b   1.000
_cell.length_c   1.000
_cell.angle_alpha   90.00
_cell.angle_beta   90.00
_cell.angle_gamma   90.00
#
_symmetry.space_group_name_H-M   'P 1'
#
loop_
_entity.id
_entity.type
_entity.pdbx_description
1 polymer ?
#
loop_
_entity_poly.entity_id
_entity_poly.type
_entity_poly.pdbx_seq_one_letter_code
_entity_poly.pdbx_strand_id
1 'polypeptide(L)'
;MKIFIYGDMMKSEYRGRRDVDSLVSFIAQHYVGSVRDFLDEEDLKSRMDKSRRNIVAFIKREGEEYKNIYNLALLLRDYCDIWVPALGTQLITAKLRLYYMPPDNDTPNDFVGDMKNYTYLKQWVTDKCIPLVREVTFENVEGLTEEGLPFLIYFRDPAKKEDEKLFVDAVARELYDQRVSINPLLADGLKFLHPLSHLGKTIKVEKYRNED
;
A
#
# COMPACT_ATOMS: atom_id res chain seq x y z
N MET A 1 -15.40 -7.56 10.09
CA MET A 1 -16.17 -8.36 9.09
C MET A 1 -15.24 -8.57 7.91
N LYS A 2 -14.91 -9.83 7.58
CA LYS A 2 -13.97 -10.16 6.50
C LYS A 2 -14.58 -9.93 5.12
N ILE A 3 -13.75 -9.47 4.19
CA ILE A 3 -14.13 -9.17 2.80
C ILE A 3 -13.32 -10.06 1.89
N PHE A 4 -14.00 -10.64 0.90
CA PHE A 4 -13.36 -11.49 -0.10
C PHE A 4 -13.62 -10.91 -1.49
N ILE A 5 -12.56 -10.76 -2.26
CA ILE A 5 -12.56 -10.28 -3.64
C ILE A 5 -12.18 -11.47 -4.51
N TYR A 6 -13.16 -12.04 -5.23
CA TYR A 6 -12.96 -13.21 -6.09
C TYR A 6 -12.27 -14.41 -5.40
N GLY A 7 -12.59 -14.64 -4.12
CA GLY A 7 -12.01 -15.72 -3.31
C GLY A 7 -10.74 -15.32 -2.54
N ASP A 8 -10.15 -14.17 -2.85
CA ASP A 8 -9.03 -13.62 -2.10
C ASP A 8 -9.49 -12.79 -0.91
N MET A 9 -9.01 -13.13 0.28
CA MET A 9 -9.29 -12.37 1.49
C MET A 9 -8.53 -11.05 1.46
N MET A 10 -9.24 -9.95 1.69
CA MET A 10 -8.62 -8.66 1.97
C MET A 10 -7.90 -8.69 3.32
N LYS A 11 -6.76 -7.98 3.41
CA LYS A 11 -6.10 -7.77 4.71
C LYS A 11 -6.90 -6.85 5.63
N SER A 12 -7.57 -5.84 5.08
CA SER A 12 -8.44 -4.95 5.84
C SER A 12 -9.82 -5.58 6.04
N GLU A 13 -10.35 -5.43 7.24
CA GLU A 13 -11.72 -5.81 7.58
C GLU A 13 -12.66 -4.61 7.58
N TYR A 14 -13.95 -4.85 7.37
CA TYR A 14 -14.98 -3.86 7.66
C TYR A 14 -15.13 -3.68 9.18
N ARG A 15 -14.81 -2.47 9.65
CA ARG A 15 -14.95 -2.02 11.04
C ARG A 15 -15.98 -0.90 11.24
N GLY A 16 -16.72 -0.54 10.19
CA GLY A 16 -17.79 0.43 10.30
C GLY A 16 -18.95 -0.05 11.18
N ARG A 17 -19.91 0.84 11.43
CA ARG A 17 -21.12 0.50 12.16
C ARG A 17 -21.91 -0.57 11.42
N ARG A 18 -22.48 -1.52 12.15
CA ARG A 18 -23.26 -2.64 11.58
C ARG A 18 -24.70 -2.22 11.28
N ASP A 19 -24.86 -1.17 10.49
CA ASP A 19 -26.15 -0.69 9.97
C ASP A 19 -26.16 -0.74 8.44
N VAL A 20 -27.36 -0.77 7.86
CA VAL A 20 -27.56 -0.97 6.42
C VAL A 20 -26.85 0.11 5.62
N ASP A 21 -27.00 1.37 6.00
CA ASP A 21 -26.44 2.51 5.27
C ASP A 21 -24.91 2.48 5.26
N SER A 22 -24.30 2.14 6.39
CA SER A 22 -22.84 2.07 6.54
C SER A 22 -22.25 0.90 5.75
N LEU A 23 -22.96 -0.22 5.65
CA LEU A 23 -22.54 -1.38 4.83
C LEU A 23 -22.70 -1.08 3.34
N VAL A 24 -23.83 -0.50 2.93
CA VAL A 24 -24.08 -0.13 1.52
C VAL A 24 -23.04 0.90 1.06
N SER A 25 -22.81 1.93 1.87
CA SER A 25 -21.81 2.97 1.58
C SER A 25 -20.41 2.38 1.47
N PHE A 26 -20.04 1.47 2.37
CA PHE A 26 -18.75 0.82 2.34
C PHE A 26 -18.54 0.01 1.06
N ILE A 27 -19.51 -0.82 0.66
CA ILE A 27 -19.42 -1.61 -0.58
C ILE A 27 -19.39 -0.69 -1.80
N ALA A 28 -20.24 0.34 -1.85
CA ALA A 28 -20.23 1.30 -2.95
C ALA A 28 -18.85 1.98 -3.11
N GLN A 29 -18.27 2.47 -2.01
CA GLN A 29 -16.92 3.06 -1.99
C GLN A 29 -15.81 2.06 -2.32
N HIS A 30 -16.08 0.76 -2.15
CA HIS A 30 -15.13 -0.28 -2.52
C HIS A 30 -15.01 -0.45 -4.03
N TYR A 31 -16.14 -0.31 -4.74
CA TYR A 31 -16.19 -0.40 -6.21
C TYR A 31 -15.87 0.92 -6.89
N VAL A 32 -16.32 2.05 -6.33
CA VAL A 32 -16.09 3.37 -6.94
C VAL A 32 -14.60 3.72 -6.84
N GLY A 33 -13.98 3.93 -8.01
CA GLY A 33 -12.60 4.40 -8.10
C GLY A 33 -11.55 3.35 -7.72
N SER A 34 -11.90 2.05 -7.74
CA SER A 34 -10.96 0.95 -7.50
C SER A 34 -9.76 1.01 -8.44
N VAL A 35 -10.01 1.37 -9.70
CA VAL A 35 -9.00 1.77 -10.67
C VAL A 35 -9.08 3.26 -10.97
N ARG A 36 -7.93 3.88 -11.23
CA ARG A 36 -7.80 5.26 -11.65
C ARG A 36 -7.54 5.34 -13.16
N ASP A 37 -8.26 6.23 -13.82
CA ASP A 37 -8.20 6.39 -15.27
C ASP A 37 -7.12 7.41 -15.65
N PHE A 38 -6.36 7.16 -16.72
CA PHE A 38 -5.50 8.16 -17.35
C PHE A 38 -5.70 8.22 -18.87
N LEU A 39 -5.59 9.42 -19.45
CA LEU A 39 -5.75 9.62 -20.89
C LEU A 39 -4.45 9.31 -21.66
N ASP A 40 -3.33 9.82 -21.15
CA ASP A 40 -1.99 9.67 -21.71
C ASP A 40 -0.93 9.79 -20.61
N GLU A 41 0.35 9.77 -21.00
CA GLU A 41 1.46 9.85 -20.05
C GLU A 41 1.56 11.21 -19.35
N GLU A 42 1.12 12.31 -19.96
CA GLU A 42 1.16 13.64 -19.34
C GLU A 42 0.07 13.75 -18.27
N ASP A 43 -1.15 13.32 -18.59
CA ASP A 43 -2.26 13.22 -17.65
C ASP A 43 -1.87 12.35 -16.45
N LEU A 44 -1.31 11.17 -16.71
CA LEU A 44 -0.81 10.27 -15.67
C LEU A 44 0.24 10.93 -14.79
N LYS A 45 1.26 11.59 -15.36
CA LYS A 45 2.31 12.28 -14.60
C LYS A 45 1.77 13.43 -13.76
N SER A 46 0.72 14.11 -14.22
CA SER A 46 0.13 15.25 -13.53
C SER A 46 -0.77 14.86 -12.34
N ARG A 47 -1.44 13.70 -12.43
CA ARG A 47 -2.45 13.27 -11.43
C ARG A 47 -1.96 12.19 -10.47
N MET A 48 -0.85 11.53 -10.78
CA MET A 48 -0.28 10.51 -9.92
C MET A 48 0.25 11.13 -8.62
N ASP A 49 -0.24 10.65 -7.49
CA ASP A 49 0.33 10.97 -6.19
C ASP A 49 1.64 10.18 -5.99
N LYS A 50 2.76 10.89 -6.07
CA LYS A 50 4.11 10.33 -5.98
C LYS A 50 4.53 9.98 -4.56
N SER A 51 3.75 10.37 -3.55
CA SER A 51 3.97 9.89 -2.18
C SER A 51 3.39 8.48 -1.96
N ARG A 52 2.51 8.04 -2.87
CA ARG A 52 1.88 6.72 -2.85
C ARG A 52 2.60 5.72 -3.75
N ARG A 53 2.34 4.45 -3.49
CA ARG A 53 2.72 3.32 -4.34
C ARG A 53 1.75 3.25 -5.50
N ASN A 54 2.27 3.25 -6.72
CA ASN A 54 1.44 3.26 -7.92
C ASN A 54 1.75 2.05 -8.80
N ILE A 55 0.70 1.39 -9.30
CA ILE A 55 0.79 0.37 -10.34
C ILE A 55 0.17 0.96 -11.59
N VAL A 56 0.88 0.93 -12.71
CA VAL A 56 0.39 1.47 -13.97
C VAL A 56 0.33 0.34 -14.99
N ALA A 57 -0.88 0.05 -15.45
CA ALA A 57 -1.15 -0.99 -16.41
C ALA A 57 -1.63 -0.37 -17.73
N PHE A 58 -0.73 -0.24 -18.70
CA PHE A 58 -1.09 0.06 -20.08
C PHE A 58 -1.72 -1.17 -20.70
N ILE A 59 -3.03 -1.34 -20.49
CA ILE A 59 -3.81 -2.47 -20.96
C ILE A 59 -5.15 -2.02 -21.52
N LYS A 60 -5.72 -2.80 -22.44
CA LYS A 60 -7.07 -2.54 -22.95
C LYS A 60 -8.09 -2.79 -21.83
N ARG A 61 -9.24 -2.11 -21.86
CA ARG A 61 -10.32 -2.28 -20.87
C ARG A 61 -11.23 -3.48 -21.18
N GLU A 62 -10.64 -4.53 -21.73
CA GLU A 62 -11.31 -5.76 -22.06
C GLU A 62 -10.34 -6.94 -21.88
N GLY A 63 -10.89 -8.15 -21.92
CA GLY A 63 -10.08 -9.35 -21.79
C GLY A 63 -9.79 -9.75 -20.35
N GLU A 64 -8.90 -10.72 -20.20
CA GLU A 64 -8.59 -11.37 -18.92
C GLU A 64 -7.59 -10.55 -18.10
N GLU A 65 -6.64 -9.90 -18.78
CA GLU A 65 -5.63 -9.03 -18.19
C GLU A 65 -6.28 -7.88 -17.41
N TYR A 66 -7.29 -7.23 -17.99
CA TYR A 66 -8.04 -6.17 -17.31
C TYR A 66 -8.82 -6.67 -16.12
N LYS A 67 -9.47 -7.84 -16.23
CA LYS A 67 -10.18 -8.44 -15.09
C LYS A 67 -9.22 -8.72 -13.94
N ASN A 68 -8.05 -9.28 -14.24
CA ASN A 68 -7.02 -9.55 -13.23
C ASN A 68 -6.54 -8.25 -12.55
N ILE A 69 -6.22 -7.21 -13.33
CA ILE A 69 -5.80 -5.91 -12.79
C ILE A 69 -6.92 -5.26 -11.95
N TYR A 70 -8.16 -5.30 -12.42
CA TYR A 70 -9.31 -4.76 -11.69
C TYR A 70 -9.53 -5.48 -10.35
N ASN A 71 -9.41 -6.80 -10.33
CA ASN A 71 -9.51 -7.60 -9.10
C ASN A 71 -8.42 -7.20 -8.09
N LEU A 72 -7.19 -7.00 -8.57
CA LEU A 72 -6.07 -6.55 -7.73
C LEU A 72 -6.28 -5.12 -7.23
N ALA A 73 -6.90 -4.26 -8.03
CA ALA A 73 -7.20 -2.89 -7.65
C ALA A 73 -8.20 -2.82 -6.50
N LEU A 74 -9.22 -3.68 -6.50
CA LEU A 74 -10.13 -3.87 -5.38
C LEU A 74 -9.40 -4.44 -4.15
N LEU A 75 -8.64 -5.52 -4.34
CA LEU A 75 -7.95 -6.23 -3.26
C LEU A 75 -6.91 -5.37 -2.53
N LEU A 76 -6.20 -4.49 -3.26
CA LEU A 76 -5.04 -3.74 -2.77
C LEU A 76 -5.28 -2.23 -2.68
N ARG A 77 -6.54 -1.77 -2.73
CA ARG A 77 -6.92 -0.34 -2.73
C ARG A 77 -6.32 0.48 -1.57
N ASP A 78 -6.15 -0.15 -0.41
CA ASP A 78 -5.63 0.53 0.79
C ASP A 78 -4.09 0.67 0.75
N TYR A 79 -3.42 -0.05 -0.15
CA TYR A 79 -1.95 -0.13 -0.24
C TYR A 79 -1.37 0.53 -1.48
N CYS A 80 -2.11 0.54 -2.59
CA CYS A 80 -1.67 1.02 -3.89
C CYS A 80 -2.77 1.77 -4.63
N ASP A 81 -2.36 2.74 -5.44
CA ASP A 81 -3.20 3.28 -6.51
C ASP A 81 -2.90 2.51 -7.81
N ILE A 82 -3.94 1.94 -8.42
CA ILE A 82 -3.81 1.22 -9.69
C ILE A 82 -4.40 2.05 -10.82
N TRP A 83 -3.58 2.32 -11.84
CA TRP A 83 -3.89 3.16 -12.98
C TRP A 83 -4.06 2.33 -14.24
N VAL A 84 -5.14 2.59 -14.97
CA VAL A 84 -5.43 2.01 -16.30
C VAL A 84 -5.88 3.09 -17.28
N PRO A 85 -5.63 2.93 -18.59
CA PRO A 85 -6.09 3.86 -19.61
C PRO A 85 -7.59 4.09 -19.52
N ALA A 86 -8.05 5.31 -19.77
CA ALA A 86 -9.46 5.67 -19.80
C ALA A 86 -10.22 4.85 -20.86
N LEU A 87 -11.53 4.69 -20.66
CA LEU A 87 -12.37 3.98 -21.63
C LEU A 87 -12.33 4.71 -22.99
N GLY A 88 -12.08 3.96 -24.07
CA GLY A 88 -11.95 4.51 -25.42
C GLY A 88 -10.53 4.91 -25.83
N THR A 89 -9.55 4.90 -24.91
CA THR A 89 -8.15 5.11 -25.25
C THR A 89 -7.64 3.95 -26.12
N GLN A 90 -7.22 4.25 -27.34
CA GLN A 90 -6.65 3.24 -28.25
C GLN A 90 -5.20 2.93 -27.88
N LEU A 91 -4.95 1.71 -27.42
CA LEU A 91 -3.61 1.22 -27.14
C LEU A 91 -3.10 0.36 -28.29
N ILE A 92 -1.91 0.69 -28.77
CA ILE A 92 -1.16 -0.15 -29.69
C ILE A 92 -0.59 -1.33 -28.89
N THR A 93 -0.65 -2.56 -29.43
CA THR A 93 -0.16 -3.78 -28.74
C THR A 93 1.29 -3.66 -28.26
N ALA A 94 2.14 -2.96 -29.00
CA ALA A 94 3.53 -2.68 -28.61
C ALA A 94 3.68 -1.79 -27.36
N LYS A 95 2.59 -1.16 -26.89
CA LYS A 95 2.55 -0.35 -25.66
C LYS A 95 1.97 -1.12 -24.46
N LEU A 96 1.60 -2.40 -24.61
CA LEU A 96 1.13 -3.18 -23.47
C LEU A 96 2.25 -3.34 -22.45
N ARG A 97 2.04 -2.81 -21.25
CA ARG A 97 3.07 -2.72 -20.21
C ARG A 97 2.42 -2.64 -18.84
N LEU A 98 3.03 -3.29 -17.86
CA LEU A 98 2.68 -3.14 -16.46
C LEU A 98 3.95 -2.79 -15.69
N TYR A 99 3.91 -1.73 -14.90
CA TYR A 99 5.02 -1.38 -14.02
C TYR A 99 4.56 -0.81 -12.68
N TYR A 100 5.46 -0.90 -11.72
CA TYR A 100 5.35 -0.30 -10.41
C TYR A 100 6.17 0.99 -10.39
N MET A 101 5.57 2.06 -9.89
CA MET A 101 6.23 3.32 -9.57
C MET A 101 6.30 3.44 -8.04
N PRO A 102 7.51 3.36 -7.45
CA PRO A 102 7.68 3.56 -6.02
C PRO A 102 7.39 5.00 -5.60
N PRO A 103 7.16 5.25 -4.30
CA PRO A 103 7.12 6.60 -3.76
C PRO A 103 8.40 7.38 -4.06
N ASP A 104 8.31 8.70 -4.07
CA ASP A 104 9.43 9.63 -4.24
C ASP A 104 10.16 9.51 -5.59
N ASN A 105 9.46 9.00 -6.61
CA ASN A 105 9.89 9.03 -8.00
C ASN A 105 11.17 8.22 -8.31
N ASP A 106 11.40 7.16 -7.53
CA ASP A 106 12.42 6.14 -7.86
C ASP A 106 12.16 5.48 -9.23
N THR A 107 13.18 4.79 -9.74
CA THR A 107 13.13 4.10 -11.03
C THR A 107 11.97 3.08 -11.07
N PRO A 108 11.12 3.11 -12.12
CA PRO A 108 10.03 2.16 -12.25
C PRO A 108 10.54 0.72 -12.35
N ASN A 109 9.74 -0.23 -11.84
CA ASN A 109 10.01 -1.65 -11.98
C ASN A 109 8.98 -2.30 -12.90
N ASP A 110 9.43 -2.82 -14.02
CA ASP A 110 8.59 -3.53 -14.97
C ASP A 110 8.19 -4.92 -14.46
N PHE A 111 6.93 -5.28 -14.71
CA PHE A 111 6.47 -6.65 -14.59
C PHE A 111 6.90 -7.43 -15.83
N VAL A 112 7.69 -8.48 -15.63
CA VAL A 112 8.16 -9.37 -16.70
C VAL A 112 7.43 -10.70 -16.55
N GLY A 113 6.20 -10.76 -17.03
CA GLY A 113 5.35 -11.95 -16.96
C GLY A 113 4.09 -11.82 -17.78
N ASP A 114 3.29 -12.89 -17.81
CA ASP A 114 1.97 -12.87 -18.44
C ASP A 114 0.92 -12.33 -17.44
N MET A 115 0.25 -11.23 -17.79
CA MET A 115 -0.80 -10.61 -16.97
C MET A 115 -2.05 -11.51 -16.84
N LYS A 116 -2.21 -12.54 -17.68
CA LYS A 116 -3.25 -13.56 -17.53
C LYS A 116 -2.94 -14.56 -16.42
N ASN A 117 -1.66 -14.76 -16.08
CA ASN A 117 -1.28 -15.58 -14.95
C ASN A 117 -1.57 -14.84 -13.64
N TYR A 118 -2.82 -14.93 -13.18
CA TYR A 118 -3.29 -14.23 -12.00
C TYR A 118 -2.43 -14.51 -10.75
N THR A 119 -1.98 -15.74 -10.55
CA THR A 119 -1.15 -16.10 -9.38
C THR A 119 0.16 -15.34 -9.37
N TYR A 120 0.89 -15.34 -10.49
CA TYR A 120 2.18 -14.64 -10.58
C TYR A 120 2.01 -13.12 -10.55
N LEU A 121 1.00 -12.60 -11.27
CA LEU A 121 0.67 -11.19 -11.26
C LEU A 121 0.30 -10.71 -9.86
N LYS A 122 -0.59 -11.42 -9.16
CA LYS A 122 -1.01 -11.11 -7.79
C LYS A 122 0.17 -11.09 -6.84
N GLN A 123 1.05 -12.09 -6.91
CA GLN A 123 2.24 -12.14 -6.07
C GLN A 123 3.11 -10.89 -6.28
N TRP A 124 3.43 -10.58 -7.54
CA TRP A 124 4.28 -9.43 -7.86
C TRP A 124 3.65 -8.10 -7.44
N VAL A 125 2.36 -7.88 -7.75
CA VAL A 125 1.67 -6.63 -7.37
C VAL A 125 1.57 -6.51 -5.85
N THR A 126 1.27 -7.60 -5.15
CA THR A 126 1.20 -7.62 -3.67
C THR A 126 2.55 -7.27 -3.05
N ASP A 127 3.64 -7.87 -3.53
CA ASP A 127 5.00 -7.61 -3.05
C ASP A 127 5.45 -6.16 -3.27
N LYS A 128 4.98 -5.52 -4.36
CA LYS A 128 5.25 -4.10 -4.64
C LYS A 128 4.37 -3.15 -3.83
N CYS A 129 3.12 -3.51 -3.62
CA CYS A 129 2.14 -2.65 -2.96
C CYS A 129 2.20 -2.68 -1.44
N ILE A 130 2.49 -3.83 -0.85
CA ILE A 130 2.54 -3.98 0.61
C ILE A 130 4.00 -3.94 1.04
N PRO A 131 4.47 -2.83 1.65
CA PRO A 131 5.85 -2.75 2.08
C PRO A 131 6.13 -3.73 3.21
N LEU A 132 7.36 -4.20 3.27
CA LEU A 132 7.85 -5.06 4.35
C LEU A 132 7.70 -4.40 5.72
N VAL A 133 7.93 -3.09 5.76
CA VAL A 133 7.77 -2.26 6.95
C VAL A 133 6.62 -1.28 6.72
N ARG A 134 5.59 -1.33 7.57
CA ARG A 134 4.40 -0.46 7.47
C ARG A 134 4.38 0.57 8.58
N GLU A 135 3.76 1.72 8.35
CA GLU A 135 3.49 2.66 9.43
C GLU A 135 2.26 2.24 10.22
N VAL A 136 2.40 2.12 11.54
CA VAL A 136 1.27 1.95 12.46
C VAL A 136 0.73 3.31 12.87
N THR A 137 -0.57 3.46 12.74
CA THR A 137 -1.34 4.63 13.13
C THR A 137 -2.50 4.19 14.02
N PHE A 138 -3.17 5.13 14.69
CA PHE A 138 -4.33 4.79 15.54
C PHE A 138 -5.49 4.21 14.74
N GLU A 139 -5.61 4.59 13.46
CA GLU A 139 -6.67 4.14 12.56
C GLU A 139 -6.44 2.70 12.08
N ASN A 140 -5.18 2.27 11.95
CA ASN A 140 -4.83 0.97 11.38
C ASN A 140 -4.35 -0.07 12.41
N VAL A 141 -4.03 0.33 13.65
CA VAL A 141 -3.41 -0.57 14.65
C VAL A 141 -4.27 -1.78 14.97
N GLU A 142 -5.58 -1.60 15.11
CA GLU A 142 -6.52 -2.71 15.32
C GLU A 142 -6.48 -3.69 14.12
N GLY A 143 -6.37 -3.13 12.90
CA GLY A 143 -6.12 -3.85 11.64
C GLY A 143 -4.91 -4.75 11.71
N LEU A 144 -3.79 -4.18 12.13
CA LEU A 144 -2.54 -4.90 12.22
C LEU A 144 -2.58 -5.99 13.31
N THR A 145 -3.31 -5.78 14.41
CA THR A 145 -3.40 -6.78 15.50
C THR A 145 -4.20 -8.01 15.09
N GLU A 146 -5.21 -7.85 14.22
CA GLU A 146 -6.01 -8.97 13.70
C GLU A 146 -5.25 -9.87 12.73
N GLU A 147 -4.10 -9.41 12.19
CA GLU A 147 -3.21 -10.29 11.41
C GLU A 147 -2.61 -11.40 12.28
N GLY A 148 -2.67 -11.29 13.60
CA GLY A 148 -2.22 -12.32 14.55
C GLY A 148 -0.69 -12.46 14.62
N LEU A 149 0.05 -11.50 14.06
CA LEU A 149 1.50 -11.47 14.07
C LEU A 149 2.02 -10.54 15.18
N PRO A 150 3.02 -10.97 15.98
CA PRO A 150 3.73 -10.09 16.90
C PRO A 150 4.31 -8.86 16.20
N PHE A 151 4.32 -7.72 16.90
CA PHE A 151 4.85 -6.47 16.36
C PHE A 151 6.32 -6.26 16.72
N LEU A 152 7.13 -5.93 15.71
CA LEU A 152 8.42 -5.30 15.87
C LEU A 152 8.28 -3.81 15.56
N ILE A 153 8.09 -2.97 16.57
CA ILE A 153 7.81 -1.55 16.37
C ILE A 153 9.08 -0.73 16.57
N TYR A 154 9.45 0.05 15.56
CA TYR A 154 10.40 1.14 15.68
C TYR A 154 9.67 2.46 15.91
N PHE A 155 9.68 2.94 17.15
CA PHE A 155 9.19 4.27 17.51
C PHE A 155 10.25 5.31 17.14
N ARG A 156 9.93 6.14 16.16
CA ARG A 156 10.87 7.09 15.54
C ARG A 156 10.40 8.54 15.69
N ASP A 157 11.33 9.45 15.41
CA ASP A 157 11.02 10.83 15.02
C ASP A 157 10.76 10.85 13.51
N PRO A 158 9.56 11.23 13.03
CA PRO A 158 9.26 11.28 11.60
C PRO A 158 10.17 12.21 10.79
N ALA A 159 10.82 13.19 11.43
CA ALA A 159 11.76 14.09 10.77
C ALA A 159 13.11 13.41 10.45
N LYS A 160 13.50 12.36 11.17
CA LYS A 160 14.78 11.66 11.00
C LYS A 160 14.65 10.52 9.97
N LYS A 161 14.63 10.89 8.68
CA LYS A 161 14.46 9.94 7.55
C LYS A 161 15.59 8.92 7.40
N GLU A 162 16.80 9.26 7.84
CA GLU A 162 17.95 8.36 7.79
C GLU A 162 17.78 7.15 8.73
N ASP A 163 17.21 7.37 9.93
CA ASP A 163 16.94 6.31 10.89
C ASP A 163 15.85 5.35 10.40
N GLU A 164 14.82 5.91 9.73
CA GLU A 164 13.77 5.12 9.05
C GLU A 164 14.40 4.18 8.02
N LYS A 165 15.28 4.70 7.16
CA LYS A 165 15.97 3.92 6.14
C LYS A 165 16.83 2.82 6.77
N LEU A 166 17.59 3.13 7.81
CA LEU A 166 18.43 2.15 8.52
C LEU A 166 17.59 0.98 9.05
N PHE A 167 16.44 1.26 9.65
CA PHE A 167 15.53 0.22 10.14
C PHE A 167 14.95 -0.62 9.00
N VAL A 168 14.47 0.02 7.93
CA VAL A 168 13.91 -0.67 6.76
C VAL A 168 14.95 -1.59 6.10
N ASP A 169 16.17 -1.10 5.91
CA ASP A 169 17.27 -1.87 5.32
C ASP A 169 17.69 -3.04 6.21
N ALA A 170 17.74 -2.85 7.53
CA ALA A 170 18.03 -3.93 8.48
C ALA A 170 16.93 -5.00 8.47
N VAL A 171 15.66 -4.62 8.47
CA VAL A 171 14.54 -5.57 8.39
C VAL A 171 14.58 -6.33 7.06
N ALA A 172 14.85 -5.64 5.95
CA ALA A 172 14.95 -6.28 4.63
C ALA A 172 16.11 -7.28 4.55
N ARG A 173 17.24 -7.02 5.22
CA ARG A 173 18.40 -7.90 5.23
C ARG A 173 18.25 -9.09 6.17
N GLU A 174 17.77 -8.85 7.39
CA GLU A 174 17.82 -9.82 8.48
C GLU A 174 16.51 -10.58 8.72
N LEU A 175 15.37 -10.04 8.28
CA LEU A 175 14.03 -10.56 8.61
C LEU A 175 13.17 -10.87 7.37
N TYR A 176 13.78 -10.98 6.19
CA TYR A 176 13.06 -11.27 4.95
C TYR A 176 12.29 -12.61 5.02
N ASP A 177 12.91 -13.63 5.58
CA ASP A 177 12.34 -14.97 5.77
C ASP A 177 11.32 -15.03 6.92
N GLN A 178 11.32 -14.05 7.83
CA GLN A 178 10.41 -13.94 8.98
C GLN A 178 9.13 -13.14 8.70
N ARG A 179 8.87 -12.78 7.43
CA ARG A 179 7.68 -12.01 7.01
C ARG A 179 6.33 -12.59 7.43
N VAL A 180 6.28 -13.89 7.70
CA VAL A 180 5.07 -14.61 8.12
C VAL A 180 4.97 -14.81 9.63
N SER A 181 6.01 -14.46 10.39
CA SER A 181 6.09 -14.68 11.84
C SER A 181 6.17 -13.39 12.65
N ILE A 182 6.58 -12.28 12.04
CA ILE A 182 6.66 -10.97 12.70
C ILE A 182 6.20 -9.86 11.77
N ASN A 183 5.62 -8.80 12.33
CA ASN A 183 5.17 -7.62 11.61
C ASN A 183 6.05 -6.41 11.99
N PRO A 184 7.03 -6.04 11.14
CA PRO A 184 7.86 -4.85 11.35
C PRO A 184 7.07 -3.57 11.05
N LEU A 185 7.04 -2.66 12.02
CA LEU A 185 6.23 -1.45 11.97
C LEU A 185 7.04 -0.20 12.34
N LEU A 186 6.79 0.90 11.64
CA LEU A 186 7.22 2.23 12.03
C LEU A 186 6.10 2.90 12.82
N ALA A 187 6.42 3.53 13.94
CA ALA A 187 5.47 4.34 14.70
C ALA A 187 6.01 5.75 14.88
N ASP A 188 5.16 6.75 14.65
CA ASP A 188 5.44 8.13 15.03
C ASP A 188 5.46 8.22 16.57
N GLY A 189 6.64 8.21 17.18
CA GLY A 189 6.70 8.19 18.64
C GLY A 189 6.24 9.48 19.30
N LEU A 190 6.07 10.59 18.56
CA LEU A 190 5.42 11.80 19.07
C LEU A 190 3.91 11.59 19.24
N LYS A 191 3.29 10.78 18.38
CA LYS A 191 1.88 10.37 18.53
C LYS A 191 1.70 9.24 19.53
N PHE A 192 2.65 8.31 19.60
CA PHE A 192 2.58 7.11 20.44
C PHE A 192 3.25 7.26 21.83
N LEU A 193 3.21 8.47 22.42
CA LEU A 193 3.80 8.73 23.75
C LEU A 193 3.21 7.84 24.85
N HIS A 194 1.90 7.59 24.82
CA HIS A 194 1.25 6.76 25.84
C HIS A 194 1.75 5.29 25.80
N PRO A 195 1.75 4.59 24.65
CA PRO A 195 2.43 3.30 24.50
C PRO A 195 3.90 3.30 24.91
N LEU A 196 4.67 4.34 24.54
CA LEU A 196 6.07 4.47 24.96
C LEU A 196 6.25 4.55 26.49
N SER A 197 5.33 5.21 27.19
CA SER A 197 5.37 5.34 28.65
C SER A 197 5.20 3.98 29.37
N HIS A 198 4.38 3.09 28.83
CA HIS A 198 4.24 1.71 29.34
C HIS A 198 5.53 0.90 29.19
N LEU A 199 6.41 1.29 28.26
CA LEU A 199 7.75 0.70 28.07
C LEU A 199 8.83 1.41 28.88
N GLY A 200 8.47 2.42 29.69
CA GLY A 200 9.42 3.26 30.41
C GLY A 200 10.32 4.09 29.48
N LYS A 201 9.84 4.42 28.28
CA LYS A 201 10.57 5.20 27.27
C LYS A 201 9.88 6.54 27.00
N THR A 202 10.66 7.50 26.53
CA THR A 202 10.21 8.84 26.12
C THR A 202 10.90 9.24 24.83
N ILE A 203 10.28 10.12 24.04
CA ILE A 203 10.95 10.74 22.90
C ILE A 203 11.87 11.86 23.41
N LYS A 204 13.13 11.82 22.99
CA LYS A 204 14.02 12.98 23.10
C LYS A 204 13.62 13.98 22.01
N VAL A 205 12.86 15.01 22.38
CA VAL A 205 12.67 16.17 21.51
C VAL A 205 13.94 16.99 21.62
N GLU A 206 14.81 16.93 20.62
CA GLU A 206 15.85 17.93 20.44
C GLU A 206 15.15 19.25 20.12
N LYS A 207 14.83 20.03 21.17
CA LYS A 207 14.47 21.42 21.00
C LYS A 207 15.62 22.05 20.23
N TYR A 208 15.34 22.62 19.06
CA TYR A 208 16.19 23.67 18.50
C TYR A 208 16.28 24.76 19.57
N ARG A 209 17.32 24.68 20.39
CA ARG A 209 17.77 25.75 21.23
C ARG A 209 18.34 26.77 20.24
N ASN A 210 17.47 27.66 19.78
CA ASN A 210 17.93 28.98 19.40
C ASN A 210 18.43 29.61 20.72
N GLU A 211 19.70 29.39 21.01
CA GLU A 211 20.44 30.22 21.95
C GLU A 211 20.76 31.50 21.20
N ASP A 212 20.10 32.56 21.65
CA ASP A 212 20.40 34.01 21.58
C ASP A 212 20.78 34.66 20.24
#